data_AF-A0A410G4B3-F1
#
_entry.id   AF-A0A410G4B3-F1
#
_cell.length_a   1.000
_cell.length_b   1.000
_cell.length_c   1.000
_cell.angle_alpha   90.00
_cell.angle_beta   90.00
_cell.angle_gamma   90.00
#
_symmetry.space_group_name_H-M   'P 1'
#
loop_
_entity.id
_entity.type
_entity.pdbx_description
1 polymer ?
#
loop_
_entity_poly.entity_id
_entity_poly.type
_entity_poly.pdbx_seq_one_letter_code
_entity_poly.pdbx_strand_id
1 'polypeptide(L)'
;MAYSQTDSLKFSVSDIFKDEKYKTTLLFAKEDKNGDVFVVRNYYSSVSSPKGYYVEHYNGELKLLKRTTVEINRNEIKGLFLTDDSVVLLQFQYNYKQKNYAFATLTSPKNDFNFTEKEVYSIDRNRLNKYENFGIRSEPEYNKHISNNLGDIVESQNGEFITLNLFTKSKESDALLVITFNRNFEKVYEYEFQNVISPNETANIKLPLEYQNMVLDNNGKVFLLGRVFKNVDKKLEKNYIPDYYFILFSGDVVSKKQEIIPVESINIIRSLQLVTTDDNLAAVGLYAETAKIGLFSLPTGERYDGVVRFDLDLRTMEKLSESFQPFPEEFMIEKYGKVKENIKSFLTYRSIFMLENGDIFLNAEEFEMPFMDDFTIANRIYRDIITCRISNNGGLTWAKNFKKRQSALTLNNIPFLSFSSTVKNNVAYYFVNAASDLRLKNDQVEFKDGPRLYLLKVSETGEFTHEKVLYPNIYNAHLGLRFGVLINQSDTLVQAASDGKPVLVKLFF
;
A
#
# COMPACT_ATOMS: atom_id res chain seq x y z
N MET A 1 33.54 10.70 -4.98
CA MET A 1 32.85 10.02 -3.86
C MET A 1 32.14 11.10 -3.05
N ALA A 2 30.85 11.32 -3.34
CA ALA A 2 30.02 12.16 -2.49
C ALA A 2 29.54 11.25 -1.35
N TYR A 3 29.91 11.57 -0.11
CA TYR A 3 29.32 10.92 1.05
C TYR A 3 27.84 11.31 1.07
N SER A 4 26.95 10.33 0.94
CA SER A 4 25.52 10.52 1.17
C SER A 4 25.33 11.13 2.57
N GLN A 5 24.77 12.33 2.63
CA GLN A 5 24.48 13.01 3.88
C GLN A 5 23.29 12.29 4.51
N THR A 6 23.55 11.49 5.54
CA THR A 6 22.51 10.81 6.31
C THR A 6 21.86 11.85 7.22
N ASP A 7 20.64 12.27 6.86
CA ASP A 7 19.84 13.12 7.75
C ASP A 7 19.58 12.37 9.06
N SER A 8 19.79 13.05 10.18
CA SER A 8 19.49 12.51 11.50
C SER A 8 17.97 12.36 11.64
N LEU A 9 17.48 11.15 11.88
CA LEU A 9 16.07 10.96 12.21
C LEU A 9 15.74 11.78 13.47
N LYS A 10 14.72 12.62 13.36
CA LYS A 10 14.09 13.33 14.47
C LYS A 10 12.71 12.72 14.73
N PHE A 11 12.22 12.95 15.93
CA PHE A 11 10.87 12.56 16.29
C PHE A 11 10.20 13.60 17.18
N SER A 12 8.89 13.71 17.00
CA SER A 12 7.98 14.41 17.90
C SER A 12 6.99 13.39 18.43
N VAL A 13 6.57 13.51 19.69
CA VAL A 13 5.69 12.55 20.36
C VAL A 13 4.57 13.32 21.03
N SER A 14 3.33 12.87 20.82
CA SER A 14 2.17 13.43 21.50
C SER A 14 2.19 13.12 22.99
N ASP A 15 1.34 13.81 23.75
CA ASP A 15 0.98 13.34 25.09
C ASP A 15 0.42 11.91 25.04
N ILE A 16 0.62 11.15 26.12
CA ILE A 16 -0.05 9.86 26.31
C ILE A 16 -1.54 10.13 26.49
N PHE A 17 -2.36 9.70 25.53
CA PHE A 17 -3.80 9.91 25.60
C PHE A 17 -4.55 8.63 25.98
N LYS A 18 -5.71 8.81 26.59
CA LYS A 18 -6.68 7.74 26.84
C LYS A 18 -7.84 7.91 25.88
N ASP A 19 -8.07 6.91 25.06
CA ASP A 19 -9.25 6.89 24.20
C ASP A 19 -10.48 6.46 25.02
N GLU A 20 -11.59 7.18 24.84
CA GLU A 20 -12.88 6.80 25.44
C GLU A 20 -13.53 5.61 24.74
N LYS A 21 -13.26 5.46 23.43
CA LYS A 21 -13.77 4.38 22.60
C LYS A 21 -12.87 3.15 22.65
N TYR A 22 -13.48 1.99 22.50
CA TYR A 22 -12.78 0.71 22.51
C TYR A 22 -11.90 0.58 21.25
N LYS A 23 -10.59 0.38 21.46
CA LYS A 23 -9.54 0.13 20.45
C LYS A 23 -9.51 1.20 19.35
N THR A 24 -8.36 1.82 19.13
CA THR A 24 -8.20 2.81 18.07
C THR A 24 -7.08 2.47 17.13
N THR A 25 -7.26 2.88 15.89
CA THR A 25 -6.39 2.55 14.76
C THR A 25 -6.22 3.76 13.87
N LEU A 26 -5.00 4.23 13.71
CA LEU A 26 -4.62 5.24 12.72
C LEU A 26 -4.92 4.73 11.30
N LEU A 27 -5.66 5.54 10.53
CA LEU A 27 -6.01 5.23 9.15
C LEU A 27 -5.37 6.21 8.17
N PHE A 28 -5.55 7.50 8.43
CA PHE A 28 -5.09 8.57 7.56
C PHE A 28 -4.47 9.67 8.40
N ALA A 29 -3.44 10.31 7.85
CA ALA A 29 -2.83 11.49 8.43
C ALA A 29 -2.31 12.40 7.32
N LYS A 30 -2.38 13.71 7.55
CA LYS A 30 -1.82 14.73 6.65
C LYS A 30 -1.21 15.83 7.50
N GLU A 31 -0.08 16.34 7.03
CA GLU A 31 0.54 17.54 7.58
C GLU A 31 0.26 18.73 6.67
N ASP A 32 -0.05 19.88 7.27
CA ASP A 32 -0.23 21.13 6.53
C ASP A 32 1.06 21.97 6.49
N LYS A 33 1.02 23.08 5.75
CA LYS A 33 2.18 23.98 5.56
C LYS A 33 2.68 24.62 6.87
N ASN A 34 1.86 24.66 7.93
CA ASN A 34 2.24 25.19 9.23
C ASN A 34 2.85 24.12 10.15
N GLY A 35 2.90 22.87 9.67
CA GLY A 35 3.33 21.72 10.44
C GLY A 35 2.23 21.09 11.29
N ASP A 36 0.98 21.56 11.17
CA ASP A 36 -0.14 20.98 11.91
C ASP A 36 -0.51 19.62 11.31
N VAL A 37 -0.83 18.66 12.18
CA VAL A 37 -1.10 17.28 11.79
C VAL A 37 -2.57 16.96 12.00
N PHE A 38 -3.23 16.58 10.91
CA PHE A 38 -4.63 16.15 10.90
C PHE A 38 -4.69 14.63 10.80
N VAL A 39 -5.56 14.00 11.59
CA VAL A 39 -5.56 12.54 11.75
C VAL A 39 -6.98 12.00 11.73
N VAL A 40 -7.18 10.87 11.06
CA VAL A 40 -8.37 10.04 11.18
C VAL A 40 -7.99 8.72 11.82
N ARG A 41 -8.60 8.40 12.97
CA ARG A 41 -8.44 7.11 13.66
C ARG A 41 -9.77 6.38 13.75
N ASN A 42 -9.82 5.13 13.33
CA ASN A 42 -11.00 4.29 13.53
C ASN A 42 -11.15 3.88 14.99
N TYR A 43 -12.38 3.71 15.46
CA TYR A 43 -12.69 3.08 16.74
C TYR A 43 -13.81 2.04 16.58
N TYR A 44 -13.83 1.08 17.50
CA TYR A 44 -14.66 -0.11 17.36
C TYR A 44 -15.65 -0.27 18.52
N SER A 45 -16.75 -0.99 18.29
CA SER A 45 -17.66 -1.42 19.37
C SER A 45 -17.26 -2.78 19.96
N SER A 46 -16.60 -3.58 19.13
CA SER A 46 -16.03 -4.89 19.46
C SER A 46 -14.79 -5.08 18.58
N VAL A 47 -14.11 -6.19 18.71
CA VAL A 47 -12.83 -6.42 18.03
C VAL A 47 -12.94 -6.35 16.49
N SER A 48 -14.06 -6.76 15.92
CA SER A 48 -14.28 -6.84 14.47
C SER A 48 -15.39 -5.93 13.95
N SER A 49 -15.95 -5.08 14.80
CA SER A 49 -17.11 -4.23 14.49
C SER A 49 -16.71 -2.74 14.52
N PRO A 50 -16.32 -2.15 13.37
CA PRO A 50 -16.02 -0.73 13.32
C PRO A 50 -17.27 0.08 13.68
N LYS A 51 -17.10 1.12 14.50
CA LYS A 51 -18.21 1.93 15.03
C LYS A 51 -18.16 3.38 14.57
N GLY A 52 -16.97 3.93 14.38
CA GLY A 52 -16.82 5.29 13.88
C GLY A 52 -15.37 5.73 13.85
N TYR A 53 -15.16 7.02 13.62
CA TYR A 53 -13.86 7.62 13.44
C TYR A 53 -13.69 8.77 14.42
N TYR A 54 -12.51 8.88 15.03
CA TYR A 54 -11.99 10.13 15.54
C TYR A 54 -11.39 10.92 14.40
N VAL A 55 -11.72 12.20 14.35
CA VAL A 55 -11.07 13.20 13.50
C VAL A 55 -10.38 14.18 14.42
N GLU A 56 -9.07 14.36 14.25
CA GLU A 56 -8.22 15.04 15.22
C GLU A 56 -7.30 16.03 14.52
N HIS A 57 -7.01 17.13 15.20
CA HIS A 57 -6.06 18.17 14.80
C HIS A 57 -5.05 18.34 15.91
N TYR A 58 -3.78 18.18 15.57
CA TYR A 58 -2.64 18.40 16.43
C TYR A 58 -1.80 19.55 15.87
N ASN A 59 -1.15 20.32 16.74
CA ASN A 59 -0.13 21.27 16.28
C ASN A 59 1.16 20.53 15.85
N GLY A 60 2.15 21.26 15.34
CA GLY A 60 3.47 20.69 14.98
C GLY A 60 4.26 20.02 16.12
N GLU A 61 3.89 20.29 17.38
CA GLU A 61 4.44 19.62 18.57
C GLU A 61 3.64 18.37 18.97
N LEU A 62 2.67 17.94 18.15
CA LEU A 62 1.74 16.84 18.42
C LEU A 62 0.88 17.04 19.68
N LYS A 63 0.59 18.28 20.06
CA LYS A 63 -0.41 18.60 21.08
C LYS A 63 -1.79 18.62 20.44
N LEU A 64 -2.72 17.83 20.99
CA LEU A 64 -4.10 17.78 20.51
C LEU A 64 -4.79 19.14 20.71
N LEU A 65 -5.24 19.75 19.61
CA LEU A 65 -5.97 21.01 19.59
C LEU A 65 -7.48 20.78 19.51
N LYS A 66 -7.91 19.85 18.66
CA LYS A 66 -9.33 19.57 18.41
C LYS A 66 -9.56 18.09 18.14
N ARG A 67 -10.72 17.61 18.58
CA ARG A 67 -11.22 16.25 18.29
C ARG A 67 -12.73 16.31 18.05
N THR A 68 -13.19 15.55 17.06
CA THR A 68 -14.61 15.22 16.87
C THR A 68 -14.76 13.75 16.48
N THR A 69 -16.00 13.28 16.31
CA THR A 69 -16.29 11.92 15.86
C THR A 69 -17.24 11.90 14.68
N VAL A 70 -17.01 10.96 13.76
CA VAL A 70 -17.94 10.60 12.68
C VAL A 70 -18.39 9.16 12.91
N GLU A 71 -19.69 8.92 13.05
CA GLU A 71 -20.21 7.56 13.27
C GLU A 71 -20.33 6.77 11.96
N ILE A 72 -20.13 5.45 12.05
CA ILE A 72 -20.42 4.54 10.93
C ILE A 72 -21.91 4.21 10.92
N ASN A 73 -22.59 4.70 9.90
CA ASN A 73 -23.97 4.40 9.57
C ASN A 73 -24.11 4.21 8.04
N ARG A 74 -23.77 3.01 7.56
CA ARG A 74 -23.73 2.68 6.12
C ARG A 74 -22.85 3.62 5.30
N ASN A 75 -21.79 4.09 5.94
CA ASN A 75 -20.77 4.93 5.37
C ASN A 75 -19.38 4.47 5.85
N GLU A 76 -18.35 4.97 5.21
CA GLU A 76 -16.97 4.78 5.61
C GLU A 76 -16.10 5.92 5.10
N ILE A 77 -15.16 6.37 5.93
CA ILE A 77 -14.14 7.34 5.50
C ILE A 77 -13.08 6.61 4.69
N LYS A 78 -12.82 7.13 3.49
CA LYS A 78 -11.91 6.58 2.49
C LYS A 78 -10.66 7.42 2.26
N GLY A 79 -10.61 8.64 2.78
CA GLY A 79 -9.43 9.48 2.68
C GLY A 79 -9.53 10.74 3.53
N LEU A 80 -8.38 11.36 3.77
CA LEU A 80 -8.19 12.64 4.44
C LEU A 80 -7.36 13.53 3.52
N PHE A 81 -7.88 14.71 3.21
CA PHE A 81 -7.27 15.69 2.32
C PHE A 81 -7.28 17.05 3.00
N LEU A 82 -6.35 17.91 2.59
CA LEU A 82 -6.23 19.27 3.11
C LEU A 82 -6.28 20.27 1.96
N THR A 83 -7.02 21.35 2.17
CA THR A 83 -6.83 22.59 1.42
C THR A 83 -6.06 23.57 2.27
N ASP A 84 -5.84 24.78 1.78
CA ASP A 84 -5.18 25.83 2.56
C ASP A 84 -5.94 26.11 3.88
N ASP A 85 -7.28 26.11 3.85
CA ASP A 85 -8.13 26.50 4.99
C ASP A 85 -8.97 25.36 5.60
N SER A 86 -9.11 24.24 4.91
CA SER A 86 -10.09 23.20 5.27
C SER A 86 -9.49 21.80 5.38
N VAL A 87 -10.12 21.00 6.23
CA VAL A 87 -9.99 19.55 6.27
C VAL A 87 -11.14 18.94 5.48
N VAL A 88 -10.81 18.00 4.60
CA VAL A 88 -11.80 17.30 3.77
C VAL A 88 -11.67 15.79 3.99
N LEU A 89 -12.77 15.15 4.37
CA LEU A 89 -12.87 13.70 4.47
C LEU A 89 -13.66 13.18 3.28
N LEU A 90 -13.12 12.22 2.54
CA LEU A 90 -13.89 11.52 1.51
C LEU A 90 -14.65 10.37 2.15
N GLN A 91 -15.97 10.36 2.01
CA GLN A 91 -16.88 9.36 2.56
C GLN A 91 -17.52 8.57 1.42
N PHE A 92 -17.48 7.24 1.50
CA PHE A 92 -18.32 6.36 0.69
C PHE A 92 -19.56 5.97 1.48
N GLN A 93 -20.75 6.02 0.88
CA GLN A 93 -22.01 5.76 1.58
C GLN A 93 -23.07 5.09 0.70
N TYR A 94 -24.04 4.43 1.33
CA TYR A 94 -25.22 3.88 0.65
C TYR A 94 -26.50 4.61 1.05
N ASN A 95 -27.14 5.29 0.08
CA ASN A 95 -28.42 5.95 0.30
C ASN A 95 -29.57 4.98 0.00
N TYR A 96 -30.24 4.52 1.06
CA TYR A 96 -31.32 3.54 0.95
C TYR A 96 -32.54 4.06 0.18
N LYS A 97 -32.88 5.35 0.32
CA LYS A 97 -34.06 5.94 -0.33
C LYS A 97 -33.86 6.01 -1.85
N GLN A 98 -32.66 6.38 -2.27
CA GLN A 98 -32.30 6.52 -3.68
C GLN A 98 -31.78 5.20 -4.30
N LYS A 99 -31.44 4.20 -3.47
CA LYS A 99 -30.86 2.91 -3.88
C LYS A 99 -29.57 3.07 -4.70
N ASN A 100 -28.76 4.06 -4.35
CA ASN A 100 -27.46 4.31 -4.97
C ASN A 100 -26.35 4.26 -3.90
N TYR A 101 -25.13 4.03 -4.36
CA TYR A 101 -23.94 4.38 -3.59
C TYR A 101 -23.51 5.78 -3.98
N ALA A 102 -22.90 6.50 -3.04
CA ALA A 102 -22.40 7.85 -3.26
C ALA A 102 -21.04 8.04 -2.60
N PHE A 103 -20.23 8.87 -3.22
CA PHE A 103 -19.09 9.52 -2.60
C PHE A 103 -19.53 10.93 -2.21
N ALA A 104 -19.25 11.31 -0.97
CA ALA A 104 -19.49 12.64 -0.46
C ALA A 104 -18.24 13.15 0.25
N THR A 105 -18.02 14.46 0.24
CA THR A 105 -17.02 15.10 1.07
C THR A 105 -17.66 15.58 2.37
N LEU A 106 -16.98 15.36 3.49
CA LEU A 106 -17.22 16.08 4.73
C LEU A 106 -16.14 17.15 4.83
N THR A 107 -16.53 18.42 4.71
CA THR A 107 -15.59 19.55 4.71
C THR A 107 -15.80 20.42 5.94
N SER A 108 -14.71 20.82 6.60
CA SER A 108 -14.73 21.76 7.72
C SER A 108 -13.54 22.71 7.63
N PRO A 109 -13.67 23.98 8.08
CA PRO A 109 -12.52 24.79 8.44
C PRO A 109 -11.62 24.04 9.44
N LYS A 110 -10.29 24.19 9.31
CA LYS A 110 -9.28 23.48 10.13
C LYS A 110 -9.47 23.68 11.64
N ASN A 111 -9.91 24.87 12.06
CA ASN A 111 -10.01 25.25 13.47
C ASN A 111 -11.34 24.86 14.15
N ASP A 112 -12.37 24.56 13.36
CA ASP A 112 -13.74 24.45 13.89
C ASP A 112 -14.22 23.00 14.03
N PHE A 113 -13.89 22.14 13.06
CA PHE A 113 -14.38 20.76 12.93
C PHE A 113 -15.92 20.66 12.82
N ASN A 114 -16.55 21.68 12.22
CA ASN A 114 -17.96 21.70 11.84
C ASN A 114 -18.12 21.18 10.41
N PHE A 115 -18.14 19.86 10.27
CA PHE A 115 -18.19 19.20 8.98
C PHE A 115 -19.54 19.36 8.28
N THR A 116 -19.50 19.79 7.02
CA THR A 116 -20.66 19.85 6.11
C THR A 116 -20.50 18.80 5.01
N GLU A 117 -21.55 18.02 4.78
CA GLU A 117 -21.57 16.99 3.74
C GLU A 117 -21.95 17.57 2.38
N LYS A 118 -21.24 17.17 1.32
CA LYS A 118 -21.58 17.44 -0.08
C LYS A 118 -21.37 16.18 -0.92
N GLU A 119 -22.42 15.69 -1.57
CA GLU A 119 -22.27 14.61 -2.56
C GLU A 119 -21.41 15.09 -3.73
N VAL A 120 -20.41 14.28 -4.12
CA VAL A 120 -19.49 14.58 -5.23
C VAL A 120 -19.62 13.58 -6.37
N TYR A 121 -20.13 12.38 -6.10
CA TYR A 121 -20.43 11.37 -7.11
C TYR A 121 -21.47 10.38 -6.61
N SER A 122 -22.35 9.89 -7.48
CA SER A 122 -23.25 8.78 -7.17
C SER A 122 -23.37 7.78 -8.30
N ILE A 123 -23.61 6.53 -7.92
CA ILE A 123 -23.71 5.39 -8.83
C ILE A 123 -24.83 4.45 -8.39
N ASP A 124 -25.66 4.03 -9.35
CA ASP A 124 -26.74 3.08 -9.09
C ASP A 124 -26.18 1.78 -8.47
N ARG A 125 -26.82 1.29 -7.40
CA ARG A 125 -26.40 0.08 -6.68
C ARG A 125 -26.28 -1.14 -7.59
N ASN A 126 -27.08 -1.22 -8.65
CA ASN A 126 -27.10 -2.36 -9.57
C ASN A 126 -25.89 -2.38 -10.50
N ARG A 127 -25.18 -1.26 -10.66
CA ARG A 127 -23.91 -1.21 -11.40
C ARG A 127 -22.76 -1.83 -10.62
N LEU A 128 -22.85 -1.95 -9.30
CA LEU A 128 -21.79 -2.50 -8.47
C LEU A 128 -22.19 -3.86 -7.88
N ASN A 129 -21.19 -4.65 -7.50
CA ASN A 129 -21.41 -5.75 -6.56
C ASN A 129 -21.92 -5.20 -5.23
N LYS A 130 -22.70 -6.01 -4.51
CA LYS A 130 -23.32 -5.58 -3.25
C LYS A 130 -22.20 -5.27 -2.24
N TYR A 131 -22.22 -4.06 -1.67
CA TYR A 131 -21.28 -3.58 -0.67
C TYR A 131 -22.02 -3.47 0.66
N GLU A 132 -21.82 -4.44 1.55
CA GLU A 132 -22.55 -4.52 2.83
C GLU A 132 -21.67 -4.31 4.06
N ASN A 133 -20.35 -4.33 3.89
CA ASN A 133 -19.39 -4.21 4.97
C ASN A 133 -18.88 -2.77 5.06
N PHE A 134 -19.68 -1.89 5.66
CA PHE A 134 -19.25 -0.52 5.93
C PHE A 134 -18.31 -0.43 7.13
N GLY A 135 -17.33 0.45 7.02
CA GLY A 135 -16.31 0.67 8.03
C GLY A 135 -15.06 -0.18 7.79
N ILE A 136 -13.90 0.40 8.10
CA ILE A 136 -12.62 -0.29 7.95
C ILE A 136 -12.48 -1.28 9.11
N ARG A 137 -12.58 -2.58 8.85
CA ARG A 137 -12.35 -3.59 9.90
C ARG A 137 -10.95 -3.42 10.49
N SER A 138 -10.73 -3.96 11.70
CA SER A 138 -9.45 -3.86 12.40
C SER A 138 -8.32 -4.67 11.75
N GLU A 139 -8.36 -4.89 10.44
CA GLU A 139 -7.43 -5.71 9.67
C GLU A 139 -7.43 -5.19 8.22
N PRO A 140 -6.58 -4.21 7.87
CA PRO A 140 -6.40 -3.78 6.49
C PRO A 140 -6.10 -4.95 5.54
N GLU A 141 -5.33 -5.94 5.96
CA GLU A 141 -5.06 -7.15 5.17
C GLU A 141 -6.32 -7.99 4.93
N TYR A 142 -7.23 -8.08 5.90
CA TYR A 142 -8.51 -8.76 5.71
C TYR A 142 -9.39 -8.03 4.69
N ASN A 143 -9.30 -6.71 4.63
CA ASN A 143 -9.96 -5.90 3.59
C ASN A 143 -9.35 -6.11 2.19
N LYS A 144 -8.11 -6.62 2.09
CA LYS A 144 -7.50 -7.04 0.81
C LYS A 144 -7.94 -8.45 0.38
N HIS A 145 -8.31 -9.33 1.33
CA HIS A 145 -8.69 -10.73 1.04
C HIS A 145 -10.18 -10.94 0.77
N ILE A 146 -11.04 -10.08 1.30
CA ILE A 146 -12.43 -10.00 0.84
C ILE A 146 -12.42 -9.23 -0.47
N SER A 147 -13.18 -9.69 -1.46
CA SER A 147 -13.47 -9.02 -2.73
C SER A 147 -14.13 -7.65 -2.53
N ASN A 148 -13.37 -6.71 -1.95
CA ASN A 148 -13.79 -5.35 -1.69
C ASN A 148 -13.83 -4.64 -3.05
N ASN A 149 -15.03 -4.62 -3.64
CA ASN A 149 -15.28 -4.19 -5.01
C ASN A 149 -15.18 -2.65 -5.22
N LEU A 150 -14.62 -1.89 -4.28
CA LEU A 150 -14.61 -0.43 -4.33
C LEU A 150 -13.37 0.18 -5.00
N GLY A 151 -12.43 -0.64 -5.48
CA GLY A 151 -11.17 -0.18 -6.08
C GLY A 151 -10.30 0.66 -5.14
N ASP A 152 -9.40 1.44 -5.73
CA ASP A 152 -8.41 2.28 -5.08
C ASP A 152 -8.80 3.77 -5.17
N ILE A 153 -8.25 4.56 -4.25
CA ILE A 153 -8.29 6.02 -4.28
C ILE A 153 -6.84 6.49 -4.19
N VAL A 154 -6.42 7.28 -5.16
CA VAL A 154 -5.04 7.77 -5.30
C VAL A 154 -5.08 9.28 -5.43
N GLU A 155 -4.18 9.95 -4.71
CA GLU A 155 -3.94 11.39 -4.77
C GLU A 155 -2.63 11.63 -5.52
N SER A 156 -2.57 12.69 -6.32
CA SER A 156 -1.34 13.11 -6.98
C SER A 156 -0.32 13.61 -5.93
N GLN A 157 0.98 13.56 -6.25
CA GLN A 157 2.01 13.96 -5.29
C GLN A 157 1.90 15.43 -4.86
N ASN A 158 1.43 16.29 -5.76
CA ASN A 158 1.16 17.70 -5.49
C ASN A 158 -0.19 17.97 -4.78
N GLY A 159 -1.04 16.95 -4.58
CA GLY A 159 -2.35 17.07 -3.94
C GLY A 159 -3.43 17.76 -4.78
N GLU A 160 -3.16 18.09 -6.04
CA GLU A 160 -4.09 18.83 -6.91
C GLU A 160 -5.18 17.94 -7.54
N PHE A 161 -4.95 16.63 -7.60
CA PHE A 161 -5.89 15.68 -8.19
C PHE A 161 -6.12 14.46 -7.28
N ILE A 162 -7.36 13.97 -7.28
CA ILE A 162 -7.77 12.74 -6.60
C ILE A 162 -8.51 11.88 -7.61
N THR A 163 -8.08 10.63 -7.77
CA THR A 163 -8.75 9.66 -8.65
C THR A 163 -9.25 8.47 -7.85
N LEU A 164 -10.47 8.04 -8.15
CA LEU A 164 -11.02 6.79 -7.65
C LEU A 164 -11.31 5.84 -8.81
N ASN A 165 -11.11 4.54 -8.60
CA ASN A 165 -11.60 3.51 -9.52
C ASN A 165 -12.64 2.60 -8.86
N LEU A 166 -13.61 2.13 -9.64
CA LEU A 166 -14.68 1.24 -9.22
C LEU A 166 -14.80 0.08 -10.20
N PHE A 167 -15.06 -1.12 -9.68
CA PHE A 167 -15.39 -2.28 -10.51
C PHE A 167 -16.89 -2.29 -10.82
N THR A 168 -17.26 -2.00 -12.06
CA THR A 168 -18.65 -2.01 -12.50
C THR A 168 -19.02 -3.32 -13.19
N LYS A 169 -20.26 -3.74 -12.99
CA LYS A 169 -20.88 -4.87 -13.67
C LYS A 169 -21.17 -4.46 -15.12
N SER A 170 -20.57 -5.15 -16.07
CA SER A 170 -21.00 -5.09 -17.48
C SER A 170 -21.42 -6.46 -17.99
N LYS A 171 -22.23 -6.48 -19.05
CA LYS A 171 -22.73 -7.71 -19.70
C LYS A 171 -21.61 -8.51 -20.39
N GLU A 172 -20.58 -7.83 -20.88
CA GLU A 172 -19.57 -8.41 -21.77
C GLU A 172 -18.21 -8.63 -21.07
N SER A 173 -17.83 -7.77 -20.10
CA SER A 173 -16.57 -7.88 -19.34
C SER A 173 -16.66 -7.23 -17.95
N ASP A 174 -15.66 -7.44 -17.09
CA ASP A 174 -15.52 -6.62 -15.88
C ASP A 174 -15.02 -5.24 -16.34
N ALA A 175 -15.67 -4.17 -15.87
CA ALA A 175 -15.39 -2.82 -16.32
C ALA A 175 -14.76 -2.00 -15.20
N LEU A 176 -13.79 -1.17 -15.56
CA LEU A 176 -13.12 -0.25 -14.63
C LEU A 176 -13.66 1.15 -14.86
N LEU A 177 -14.46 1.64 -13.93
CA LEU A 177 -14.89 3.03 -13.91
C LEU A 177 -13.86 3.85 -13.15
N VAL A 178 -13.38 4.94 -13.76
CA VAL A 178 -12.37 5.84 -13.20
C VAL A 178 -12.93 7.24 -13.21
N ILE A 179 -12.89 7.90 -12.05
CA ILE A 179 -13.35 9.27 -11.88
C ILE A 179 -12.24 10.07 -11.23
N THR A 180 -11.85 11.16 -11.89
CA THR A 180 -10.81 12.07 -11.41
C THR A 180 -11.44 13.40 -11.01
N PHE A 181 -11.05 13.91 -9.86
CA PHE A 181 -11.45 15.19 -9.31
C PHE A 181 -10.23 16.09 -9.14
N ASN A 182 -10.46 17.40 -9.09
CA ASN A 182 -9.47 18.34 -8.59
C ASN A 182 -9.47 18.34 -7.04
N ARG A 183 -8.57 19.11 -6.43
CA ARG A 183 -8.46 19.29 -4.96
C ARG A 183 -9.74 19.74 -4.26
N ASN A 184 -10.67 20.35 -4.99
CA ASN A 184 -11.97 20.82 -4.47
C ASN A 184 -13.09 19.77 -4.64
N PHE A 185 -12.74 18.55 -5.08
CA PHE A 185 -13.65 17.47 -5.43
C PHE A 185 -14.65 17.84 -6.54
N GLU A 186 -14.23 18.70 -7.47
CA GLU A 186 -14.96 18.95 -8.71
C GLU A 186 -14.51 17.93 -9.74
N LYS A 187 -15.46 17.23 -10.38
CA LYS A 187 -15.16 16.18 -11.35
C LYS A 187 -14.48 16.78 -12.58
N VAL A 188 -13.28 16.30 -12.88
CA VAL A 188 -12.46 16.72 -14.01
C VAL A 188 -12.76 15.86 -15.24
N TYR A 189 -12.73 14.53 -15.09
CA TYR A 189 -13.16 13.58 -16.13
C TYR A 189 -13.66 12.27 -15.51
N GLU A 190 -14.38 11.49 -16.32
CA GLU A 190 -14.91 10.17 -15.97
C GLU A 190 -14.83 9.25 -17.17
N TYR A 191 -14.24 8.08 -16.98
CA TYR A 191 -14.11 7.06 -18.02
C TYR A 191 -14.46 5.68 -17.49
N GLU A 192 -15.17 4.92 -18.32
CA GLU A 192 -15.37 3.49 -18.09
C GLU A 192 -14.55 2.70 -19.11
N PHE A 193 -13.57 1.94 -18.64
CA PHE A 193 -12.78 1.02 -19.44
C PHE A 193 -13.54 -0.30 -19.55
N GLN A 194 -14.08 -0.53 -20.74
CA GLN A 194 -14.77 -1.73 -21.16
C GLN A 194 -14.03 -2.29 -22.38
N ASN A 195 -14.42 -3.49 -22.83
CA ASN A 195 -13.89 -4.10 -24.06
C ASN A 195 -12.36 -4.15 -24.03
N VAL A 196 -11.84 -4.78 -22.97
CA VAL A 196 -10.41 -4.99 -22.75
C VAL A 196 -9.78 -5.53 -24.04
N ILE A 197 -8.83 -4.78 -24.59
CA ILE A 197 -8.16 -5.18 -25.84
C ILE A 197 -7.41 -6.50 -25.63
N SER A 198 -7.49 -7.37 -26.62
CA SER A 198 -6.89 -8.71 -26.61
C SER A 198 -5.91 -8.86 -27.76
N PRO A 199 -4.77 -9.56 -27.58
CA PRO A 199 -3.86 -9.88 -28.67
C PRO A 199 -4.51 -10.69 -29.80
N ASN A 200 -5.57 -11.44 -29.48
CA ASN A 200 -6.30 -12.28 -30.43
C ASN A 200 -7.70 -11.71 -30.65
N GLU A 201 -8.04 -11.37 -31.89
CA GLU A 201 -9.34 -10.78 -32.30
C GLU A 201 -10.55 -11.70 -32.09
N THR A 202 -10.34 -13.00 -31.80
CA THR A 202 -11.36 -14.05 -31.81
C THR A 202 -11.92 -14.43 -30.44
N ALA A 203 -11.65 -13.66 -29.39
CA ALA A 203 -12.11 -13.98 -28.04
C ALA A 203 -13.63 -13.72 -27.88
N ASN A 204 -14.47 -14.66 -28.32
CA ASN A 204 -15.90 -14.73 -27.98
C ASN A 204 -16.15 -15.09 -26.50
N ILE A 205 -15.11 -15.07 -25.65
CA ILE A 205 -15.13 -15.47 -24.26
C ILE A 205 -14.69 -14.28 -23.41
N LYS A 206 -15.50 -13.94 -22.40
CA LYS A 206 -15.13 -12.95 -21.38
C LYS A 206 -13.87 -13.42 -20.65
N LEU A 207 -12.74 -12.77 -20.93
CA LEU A 207 -11.48 -13.05 -20.27
C LEU A 207 -11.44 -12.39 -18.89
N PRO A 208 -10.98 -13.08 -17.84
CA PRO A 208 -10.87 -12.49 -16.52
C PRO A 208 -9.78 -11.41 -16.47
N LEU A 209 -10.12 -10.25 -15.93
CA LEU A 209 -9.22 -9.14 -15.62
C LEU A 209 -8.92 -9.13 -14.12
N GLU A 210 -7.64 -9.12 -13.76
CA GLU A 210 -7.15 -8.93 -12.41
C GLU A 210 -6.45 -7.56 -12.32
N TYR A 211 -7.11 -6.63 -11.66
CA TYR A 211 -6.54 -5.31 -11.37
C TYR A 211 -5.33 -5.43 -10.44
N GLN A 212 -4.25 -4.71 -10.76
CA GLN A 212 -3.02 -4.71 -9.98
C GLN A 212 -2.91 -3.48 -9.07
N ASN A 213 -2.93 -2.27 -9.65
CA ASN A 213 -2.97 -0.99 -8.94
C ASN A 213 -3.22 0.19 -9.91
N MET A 214 -3.33 1.40 -9.33
CA MET A 214 -3.46 2.68 -10.02
C MET A 214 -2.41 3.67 -9.52
N VAL A 215 -1.93 4.54 -10.42
CA VAL A 215 -1.07 5.68 -10.11
C VAL A 215 -1.60 6.93 -10.82
N LEU A 216 -1.29 8.11 -10.28
CA LEU A 216 -1.76 9.40 -10.75
C LEU A 216 -0.59 10.38 -10.83
N ASP A 217 -0.41 11.03 -11.97
CA ASP A 217 0.62 12.07 -12.13
C ASP A 217 0.15 13.43 -11.57
N ASN A 218 1.06 14.40 -11.50
CA ASN A 218 0.74 15.74 -11.01
C ASN A 218 -0.13 16.59 -11.96
N ASN A 219 -0.41 16.11 -13.17
CA ASN A 219 -1.29 16.77 -14.15
C ASN A 219 -2.70 16.14 -14.21
N GLY A 220 -2.97 15.15 -13.36
CA GLY A 220 -4.25 14.47 -13.29
C GLY A 220 -4.42 13.36 -14.32
N LYS A 221 -3.36 12.91 -15.00
CA LYS A 221 -3.40 11.72 -15.87
C LYS A 221 -3.25 10.47 -15.01
N VAL A 222 -4.24 9.58 -15.13
CA VAL A 222 -4.29 8.32 -14.39
C VAL A 222 -3.74 7.18 -15.23
N PHE A 223 -3.03 6.25 -14.59
CA PHE A 223 -2.61 4.98 -15.16
C PHE A 223 -3.08 3.81 -14.27
N LEU A 224 -3.63 2.77 -14.89
CA LEU A 224 -4.07 1.56 -14.20
C LEU A 224 -3.44 0.34 -14.86
N LEU A 225 -3.01 -0.62 -14.06
CA LEU A 225 -2.44 -1.87 -14.54
C LEU A 225 -3.41 -3.02 -14.28
N GLY A 226 -3.62 -3.82 -15.33
CA GLY A 226 -4.38 -5.06 -15.27
C GLY A 226 -3.57 -6.24 -15.79
N ARG A 227 -3.84 -7.42 -15.22
CA ARG A 227 -3.46 -8.72 -15.77
C ARG A 227 -4.69 -9.36 -16.38
N VAL A 228 -4.62 -9.74 -17.66
CA VAL A 228 -5.72 -10.43 -18.34
C VAL A 228 -5.32 -11.87 -18.61
N PHE A 229 -6.12 -12.81 -18.11
CA PHE A 229 -5.88 -14.23 -18.32
C PHE A 229 -6.41 -14.66 -19.67
N LYS A 230 -5.66 -15.52 -20.39
CA LYS A 230 -6.08 -16.06 -21.69
C LYS A 230 -7.17 -17.12 -21.57
N ASN A 231 -7.45 -17.59 -20.34
CA ASN A 231 -8.47 -18.59 -20.03
C ASN A 231 -9.24 -18.22 -18.74
N VAL A 232 -10.47 -18.75 -18.61
CA VAL A 232 -11.38 -18.45 -17.48
C VAL A 232 -10.90 -19.02 -16.13
N ASP A 233 -10.01 -20.01 -16.15
CA ASP A 233 -9.48 -20.68 -14.95
C ASP A 233 -8.35 -19.90 -14.25
N LYS A 234 -7.98 -18.73 -14.80
CA LYS A 234 -6.98 -17.80 -14.22
C LYS A 234 -5.62 -18.44 -13.92
N LYS A 235 -5.16 -19.34 -14.79
CA LYS A 235 -3.83 -19.92 -14.67
C LYS A 235 -2.76 -18.90 -15.06
N LEU A 236 -1.70 -18.81 -14.25
CA LEU A 236 -0.53 -18.01 -14.61
C LEU A 236 0.29 -18.65 -15.74
N GLU A 237 0.18 -19.95 -15.92
CA GLU A 237 1.04 -20.72 -16.82
C GLU A 237 0.29 -21.88 -17.46
N LYS A 238 0.60 -22.14 -18.74
CA LYS A 238 0.13 -23.29 -19.50
C LYS A 238 1.24 -23.73 -20.45
N ASN A 239 1.63 -24.99 -20.43
CA ASN A 239 2.72 -25.52 -21.26
C ASN A 239 4.04 -24.74 -21.13
N TYR A 240 4.42 -24.38 -19.90
CA TYR A 240 5.67 -23.65 -19.61
C TYR A 240 5.77 -22.24 -20.21
N ILE A 241 4.65 -21.62 -20.54
CA ILE A 241 4.57 -20.22 -21.00
C ILE A 241 3.49 -19.44 -20.22
N PRO A 242 3.63 -18.10 -20.11
CA PRO A 242 2.63 -17.25 -19.48
C PRO A 242 1.26 -17.35 -20.17
N ASP A 243 0.23 -17.68 -19.37
CA ASP A 243 -1.16 -17.80 -19.84
C ASP A 243 -1.99 -16.55 -19.54
N TYR A 244 -1.32 -15.39 -19.60
CA TYR A 244 -1.88 -14.07 -19.41
C TYR A 244 -1.08 -13.03 -20.21
N TYR A 245 -1.56 -11.79 -20.22
CA TYR A 245 -0.82 -10.60 -20.65
C TYR A 245 -1.14 -9.44 -19.70
N PHE A 246 -0.29 -8.41 -19.72
CA PHE A 246 -0.55 -7.17 -18.99
C PHE A 246 -1.13 -6.12 -19.93
N ILE A 247 -2.04 -5.31 -19.38
CA ILE A 247 -2.67 -4.20 -20.07
C ILE A 247 -2.57 -2.95 -19.19
N LEU A 248 -2.19 -1.85 -19.81
CA LEU A 248 -2.19 -0.53 -19.21
C LEU A 248 -3.41 0.24 -19.70
N PHE A 249 -4.13 0.87 -18.78
CA PHE A 249 -5.19 1.82 -19.05
C PHE A 249 -4.68 3.20 -18.69
N SER A 250 -5.03 4.23 -19.49
CA SER A 250 -4.80 5.62 -19.11
C SER A 250 -5.98 6.51 -19.42
N GLY A 251 -6.10 7.61 -18.67
CA GLY A 251 -7.12 8.63 -18.89
C GLY A 251 -6.64 10.02 -18.44
N ASP A 252 -7.06 11.04 -19.18
CA ASP A 252 -6.88 12.45 -18.84
C ASP A 252 -8.09 13.28 -19.31
N VAL A 253 -8.01 14.60 -19.30
CA VAL A 253 -9.11 15.47 -19.78
C VAL A 253 -9.40 15.34 -21.28
N VAL A 254 -8.45 14.84 -22.06
CA VAL A 254 -8.52 14.77 -23.52
C VAL A 254 -9.03 13.41 -23.98
N SER A 255 -8.50 12.33 -23.42
CA SER A 255 -8.78 10.98 -23.92
C SER A 255 -8.56 9.87 -22.89
N LYS A 256 -9.02 8.66 -23.26
CA LYS A 256 -8.66 7.41 -22.60
C LYS A 256 -7.99 6.46 -23.58
N LYS A 257 -7.01 5.69 -23.12
CA LYS A 257 -6.27 4.72 -23.94
C LYS A 257 -6.13 3.38 -23.21
N GLN A 258 -6.03 2.31 -23.99
CA GLN A 258 -5.62 0.98 -23.56
C GLN A 258 -4.41 0.55 -24.38
N GLU A 259 -3.41 -0.06 -23.74
CA GLU A 259 -2.20 -0.56 -24.40
C GLU A 259 -1.80 -1.90 -23.78
N ILE A 260 -1.47 -2.90 -24.59
CA ILE A 260 -0.92 -4.16 -24.09
C ILE A 260 0.57 -3.95 -23.84
N ILE A 261 1.07 -4.31 -22.65
CA ILE A 261 2.51 -4.26 -22.38
C ILE A 261 3.15 -5.50 -23.04
N PRO A 262 3.98 -5.36 -24.08
CA PRO A 262 4.62 -6.51 -24.72
C PRO A 262 5.67 -7.10 -23.78
N VAL A 263 5.50 -8.36 -23.39
CA VAL A 263 6.47 -9.11 -22.56
C VAL A 263 7.19 -10.10 -23.46
N GLU A 264 8.51 -9.90 -23.64
CA GLU A 264 9.32 -10.77 -24.51
C GLU A 264 9.79 -12.02 -23.76
N SER A 265 9.94 -11.90 -22.44
CA SER A 265 10.35 -13.01 -21.58
C SER A 265 9.26 -14.07 -21.45
N ILE A 266 9.67 -15.33 -21.39
CA ILE A 266 8.77 -16.43 -21.03
C ILE A 266 8.58 -16.56 -19.50
N ASN A 267 9.26 -15.74 -18.69
CA ASN A 267 9.15 -15.82 -17.23
C ASN A 267 7.72 -15.51 -16.74
N ILE A 268 7.30 -16.20 -15.67
CA ILE A 268 6.03 -15.95 -15.01
C ILE A 268 6.19 -14.79 -14.02
N ILE A 269 5.68 -13.63 -14.38
CA ILE A 269 5.54 -12.47 -13.51
C ILE A 269 4.41 -12.73 -12.51
N ARG A 270 4.79 -13.03 -11.27
CA ARG A 270 3.87 -13.37 -10.16
C ARG A 270 3.09 -12.15 -9.71
N SER A 271 3.72 -10.99 -9.71
CA SER A 271 3.12 -9.76 -9.22
C SER A 271 3.80 -8.57 -9.87
N LEU A 272 3.03 -7.53 -10.22
CA LEU A 272 3.53 -6.35 -10.93
C LEU A 272 2.70 -5.14 -10.50
N GLN A 273 3.34 -4.03 -10.15
CA GLN A 273 2.67 -2.79 -9.76
C GLN A 273 3.28 -1.59 -10.48
N LEU A 274 2.43 -0.63 -10.86
CA LEU A 274 2.86 0.66 -11.35
C LEU A 274 3.44 1.53 -10.24
N VAL A 275 4.42 2.34 -10.60
CA VAL A 275 4.96 3.43 -9.79
C VAL A 275 5.27 4.60 -10.74
N THR A 276 5.03 5.83 -10.28
CA THR A 276 5.19 7.03 -11.09
C THR A 276 5.85 8.15 -10.31
N THR A 277 6.59 8.97 -11.05
CA THR A 277 6.96 10.36 -10.71
C THR A 277 6.39 11.26 -11.81
N ASP A 278 6.71 12.55 -11.79
CA ASP A 278 6.31 13.48 -12.86
C ASP A 278 6.94 13.15 -14.21
N ASP A 279 8.14 12.58 -14.19
CA ASP A 279 8.93 12.34 -15.39
C ASP A 279 9.01 10.86 -15.79
N ASN A 280 8.65 9.94 -14.89
CA ASN A 280 8.83 8.50 -15.13
C ASN A 280 7.58 7.70 -14.76
N LEU A 281 7.27 6.70 -15.58
CA LEU A 281 6.32 5.64 -15.29
C LEU A 281 7.02 4.29 -15.45
N ALA A 282 6.90 3.44 -14.43
CA ALA A 282 7.42 2.08 -14.49
C ALA A 282 6.44 1.08 -13.90
N ALA A 283 6.54 -0.16 -14.34
CA ALA A 283 5.91 -1.31 -13.70
C ALA A 283 7.01 -2.20 -13.10
N VAL A 284 6.91 -2.52 -11.81
CA VAL A 284 7.94 -3.26 -11.07
C VAL A 284 7.32 -4.42 -10.32
N GLY A 285 8.05 -5.53 -10.20
CA GLY A 285 7.59 -6.62 -9.36
C GLY A 285 8.50 -7.84 -9.29
N LEU A 286 7.89 -9.02 -9.15
CA LEU A 286 8.59 -10.29 -8.92
C LEU A 286 8.22 -11.32 -9.98
N TYR A 287 9.21 -12.13 -10.38
CA TYR A 287 9.01 -13.18 -11.39
C TYR A 287 9.51 -14.55 -10.93
N ALA A 288 9.07 -15.59 -11.65
CA ALA A 288 9.55 -16.96 -11.57
C ALA A 288 9.94 -17.48 -12.97
N GLU A 289 10.97 -18.30 -13.06
CA GLU A 289 11.39 -18.95 -14.31
C GLU A 289 10.49 -20.17 -14.61
N THR A 290 9.95 -20.24 -15.83
CA THR A 290 9.01 -21.30 -16.27
C THR A 290 9.60 -22.70 -16.23
N ALA A 291 10.85 -22.86 -16.68
CA ALA A 291 11.53 -24.16 -16.75
C ALA A 291 11.67 -24.88 -15.39
N LYS A 292 11.44 -24.18 -14.28
CA LYS A 292 11.66 -24.69 -12.93
C LYS A 292 10.38 -24.73 -12.09
N ILE A 293 9.20 -24.49 -12.67
CA ILE A 293 7.91 -24.72 -12.02
C ILE A 293 7.56 -26.22 -12.18
N GLY A 294 8.07 -27.04 -11.26
CA GLY A 294 7.87 -28.50 -11.31
C GLY A 294 6.42 -28.95 -11.07
N LEU A 295 6.09 -30.16 -11.53
CA LEU A 295 4.76 -30.80 -11.47
C LEU A 295 4.18 -31.00 -10.05
N PHE A 296 4.96 -30.74 -9.00
CA PHE A 296 4.60 -30.92 -7.60
C PHE A 296 5.03 -29.70 -6.77
N SER A 297 4.30 -28.60 -6.90
CA SER A 297 4.33 -27.56 -5.87
C SER A 297 3.54 -28.08 -4.68
N LEU A 298 4.23 -28.55 -3.63
CA LEU A 298 3.64 -28.67 -2.30
C LEU A 298 3.05 -27.29 -1.89
N PRO A 299 2.07 -27.21 -0.98
CA PRO A 299 1.41 -25.96 -0.62
C PRO A 299 2.28 -25.09 0.31
N THR A 300 3.57 -24.94 0.02
CA THR A 300 4.57 -24.29 0.88
C THR A 300 4.95 -22.87 0.40
N GLY A 301 4.14 -22.26 -0.47
CA GLY A 301 4.34 -20.91 -0.98
C GLY A 301 4.55 -20.82 -2.48
N GLU A 302 4.57 -19.60 -2.98
CA GLU A 302 4.91 -19.28 -4.37
C GLU A 302 6.42 -19.23 -4.57
N ARG A 303 6.86 -19.50 -5.80
CA ARG A 303 8.26 -19.39 -6.21
C ARG A 303 8.55 -17.97 -6.73
N TYR A 304 9.68 -17.40 -6.33
CA TYR A 304 10.24 -16.17 -6.91
C TYR A 304 11.74 -16.35 -7.19
N ASP A 305 12.15 -16.07 -8.41
CA ASP A 305 13.53 -16.17 -8.89
C ASP A 305 14.24 -14.80 -8.94
N GLY A 306 13.48 -13.71 -9.00
CA GLY A 306 14.05 -12.37 -9.04
C GLY A 306 13.02 -11.25 -9.17
N VAL A 307 13.50 -10.08 -9.56
CA VAL A 307 12.70 -8.86 -9.79
C VAL A 307 12.53 -8.59 -11.28
N VAL A 308 11.41 -7.98 -11.64
CA VAL A 308 11.12 -7.52 -13.01
C VAL A 308 10.85 -6.02 -13.00
N ARG A 309 11.28 -5.32 -14.06
CA ARG A 309 10.98 -3.91 -14.31
C ARG A 309 10.64 -3.70 -15.79
N PHE A 310 9.62 -2.89 -16.02
CA PHE A 310 9.29 -2.29 -17.31
C PHE A 310 9.32 -0.77 -17.16
N ASP A 311 10.10 -0.09 -17.99
CA ASP A 311 9.96 1.37 -18.13
C ASP A 311 8.94 1.66 -19.24
N LEU A 312 8.05 2.61 -18.99
CA LEU A 312 6.93 2.95 -19.86
C LEU A 312 6.98 4.43 -20.18
N ASP A 313 6.69 4.79 -21.43
CA ASP A 313 6.57 6.20 -21.82
C ASP A 313 5.28 6.79 -21.20
N LEU A 314 5.40 7.88 -20.44
CA LEU A 314 4.27 8.55 -19.80
C LEU A 314 3.21 9.05 -20.81
N ARG A 315 3.62 9.39 -22.03
CA ARG A 315 2.75 9.97 -23.05
C ARG A 315 2.11 8.87 -23.90
N THR A 316 2.93 7.99 -24.46
CA THR A 316 2.50 6.97 -25.42
C THR A 316 2.08 5.65 -24.78
N MET A 317 2.48 5.39 -23.53
CA MET A 317 2.32 4.10 -22.82
C MET A 317 3.16 2.95 -23.40
N GLU A 318 4.04 3.24 -24.36
CA GLU A 318 4.88 2.22 -24.98
C GLU A 318 5.95 1.72 -24.00
N LYS A 319 6.26 0.43 -24.05
CA LYS A 319 7.37 -0.17 -23.31
C LYS A 319 8.69 0.36 -23.87
N LEU A 320 9.41 1.11 -23.05
CA LEU A 320 10.75 1.63 -23.36
C LEU A 320 11.83 0.58 -23.09
N SER A 321 11.70 -0.17 -22.00
CA SER A 321 12.67 -1.17 -21.56
C SER A 321 11.98 -2.33 -20.83
N GLU A 322 12.68 -3.47 -20.75
CA GLU A 322 12.28 -4.66 -19.99
C GLU A 322 13.54 -5.24 -19.33
N SER A 323 13.46 -5.56 -18.04
CA SER A 323 14.55 -6.20 -17.31
C SER A 323 14.04 -7.25 -16.34
N PHE A 324 14.70 -8.41 -16.35
CA PHE A 324 14.53 -9.49 -15.38
C PHE A 324 15.86 -9.73 -14.71
N GLN A 325 15.92 -9.51 -13.39
CA GLN A 325 17.15 -9.65 -12.62
C GLN A 325 16.96 -10.73 -11.56
N PRO A 326 17.74 -11.83 -11.61
CA PRO A 326 17.65 -12.86 -10.60
C PRO A 326 18.11 -12.32 -9.25
N PHE A 327 17.64 -12.93 -8.17
CA PHE A 327 18.17 -12.63 -6.85
C PHE A 327 19.66 -13.03 -6.76
N PRO A 328 20.55 -12.15 -6.26
CA PRO A 328 21.97 -12.47 -6.14
C PRO A 328 22.23 -13.64 -5.19
N GLU A 329 23.27 -14.43 -5.46
CA GLU A 329 23.67 -15.53 -4.57
C GLU A 329 23.91 -15.05 -3.12
N GLU A 330 24.52 -13.87 -2.97
CA GLU A 330 24.76 -13.23 -1.67
C GLU A 330 23.46 -13.03 -0.89
N PHE A 331 22.40 -12.54 -1.55
CA PHE A 331 21.07 -12.40 -0.94
C PHE A 331 20.47 -13.77 -0.57
N MET A 332 20.66 -14.79 -1.42
CA MET A 332 20.15 -16.13 -1.14
C MET A 332 20.86 -16.76 0.07
N ILE A 333 22.16 -16.52 0.22
CA ILE A 333 22.93 -16.89 1.40
C ILE A 333 22.47 -16.08 2.64
N GLU A 334 22.23 -14.78 2.49
CA GLU A 334 21.70 -13.91 3.55
C GLU A 334 20.36 -14.48 4.09
N LYS A 335 19.45 -14.83 3.19
CA LYS A 335 18.14 -15.37 3.53
C LYS A 335 18.21 -16.80 4.09
N TYR A 336 18.86 -17.73 3.39
CA TYR A 336 18.77 -19.16 3.71
C TYR A 336 19.99 -19.75 4.43
N GLY A 337 21.07 -18.98 4.60
CA GLY A 337 22.35 -19.47 5.12
C GLY A 337 23.11 -20.37 4.13
N LYS A 338 22.64 -20.48 2.89
CA LYS A 338 23.22 -21.27 1.80
C LYS A 338 22.71 -20.77 0.46
N VAL A 339 23.44 -21.07 -0.61
CA VAL A 339 22.96 -20.81 -1.97
C VAL A 339 21.68 -21.59 -2.22
N LYS A 340 20.67 -20.89 -2.73
CA LYS A 340 19.41 -21.44 -3.22
C LYS A 340 19.06 -20.71 -4.49
N GLU A 341 18.35 -21.38 -5.38
CA GLU A 341 17.97 -20.80 -6.67
C GLU A 341 16.78 -19.83 -6.59
N ASN A 342 15.90 -19.99 -5.60
CA ASN A 342 14.65 -19.24 -5.51
C ASN A 342 14.15 -19.08 -4.08
N ILE A 343 13.33 -18.06 -3.90
CA ILE A 343 12.47 -17.88 -2.74
C ILE A 343 11.24 -18.77 -2.92
N LYS A 344 10.85 -19.47 -1.85
CA LYS A 344 9.57 -20.18 -1.76
C LYS A 344 8.80 -19.65 -0.55
N SER A 345 7.81 -18.80 -0.80
CA SER A 345 7.03 -18.13 0.25
C SER A 345 5.75 -17.49 -0.30
N PHE A 346 4.90 -16.96 0.56
CA PHE A 346 3.78 -16.10 0.17
C PHE A 346 4.20 -14.64 0.38
N LEU A 347 4.55 -13.93 -0.70
CA LEU A 347 4.98 -12.53 -0.60
C LEU A 347 3.81 -11.58 -0.81
N THR A 348 3.70 -10.60 0.09
CA THR A 348 2.75 -9.49 -0.01
C THR A 348 3.51 -8.18 -0.19
N TYR A 349 3.13 -7.38 -1.18
CA TYR A 349 3.66 -6.02 -1.33
C TYR A 349 3.26 -5.12 -0.16
N ARG A 350 4.24 -4.38 0.35
CA ARG A 350 4.06 -3.44 1.46
C ARG A 350 4.20 -1.99 1.00
N SER A 351 5.23 -1.69 0.22
CA SER A 351 5.43 -0.36 -0.36
C SER A 351 6.38 -0.39 -1.56
N ILE A 352 6.22 0.58 -2.44
CA ILE A 352 7.09 0.82 -3.59
C ILE A 352 7.36 2.31 -3.65
N PHE A 353 8.62 2.70 -3.81
CA PHE A 353 9.02 4.09 -3.93
C PHE A 353 9.88 4.26 -5.17
N MET A 354 9.54 5.22 -6.02
CA MET A 354 10.43 5.66 -7.10
C MET A 354 11.13 6.93 -6.65
N LEU A 355 12.45 6.93 -6.80
CA LEU A 355 13.32 8.06 -6.53
C LEU A 355 13.35 9.02 -7.73
N GLU A 356 13.80 10.25 -7.50
CA GLU A 356 13.99 11.26 -8.56
C GLU A 356 14.96 10.78 -9.65
N ASN A 357 15.95 9.96 -9.31
CA ASN A 357 16.88 9.38 -10.28
C ASN A 357 16.28 8.22 -11.11
N GLY A 358 15.02 7.85 -10.84
CA GLY A 358 14.30 6.76 -11.49
C GLY A 358 14.58 5.37 -10.89
N ASP A 359 15.40 5.26 -9.85
CA ASP A 359 15.57 4.01 -9.10
C ASP A 359 14.30 3.69 -8.31
N ILE A 360 14.08 2.41 -8.06
CA ILE A 360 12.89 1.92 -7.39
C ILE A 360 13.29 1.10 -6.17
N PHE A 361 12.72 1.44 -5.01
CA PHE A 361 12.70 0.60 -3.82
C PHE A 361 11.43 -0.25 -3.81
N LEU A 362 11.59 -1.56 -3.76
CA LEU A 362 10.49 -2.53 -3.68
C LEU A 362 10.54 -3.26 -2.35
N ASN A 363 9.49 -3.12 -1.54
CA ASN A 363 9.35 -3.76 -0.23
C ASN A 363 8.23 -4.79 -0.24
N ALA A 364 8.59 -6.03 0.07
CA ALA A 364 7.67 -7.15 0.23
C ALA A 364 7.87 -7.82 1.59
N GLU A 365 6.88 -8.58 2.01
CA GLU A 365 6.94 -9.34 3.24
C GLU A 365 6.36 -10.73 3.05
N GLU A 366 7.01 -11.72 3.65
CA GLU A 366 6.47 -13.06 3.79
C GLU A 366 5.29 -13.07 4.77
N PHE A 367 4.10 -13.36 4.27
CA PHE A 367 2.86 -13.31 5.04
C PHE A 367 1.97 -14.51 4.75
N GLU A 368 1.59 -15.20 5.81
CA GLU A 368 0.66 -16.33 5.77
C GLU A 368 -0.48 -16.11 6.76
N MET A 369 -1.69 -16.53 6.38
CA MET A 369 -2.86 -16.49 7.25
C MET A 369 -3.61 -17.83 7.24
N PRO A 370 -3.01 -18.92 7.79
CA PRO A 370 -3.72 -20.18 7.94
C PRO A 370 -4.91 -20.03 8.90
N PHE A 371 -6.04 -20.63 8.51
CA PHE A 371 -7.20 -20.79 9.40
C PHE A 371 -6.99 -22.03 10.29
N MET A 372 -7.30 -21.89 11.58
CA MET A 372 -7.41 -23.02 12.52
C MET A 372 -8.85 -23.55 12.54
N ASP A 373 -9.06 -24.73 13.13
CA ASP A 373 -10.33 -25.49 13.14
C ASP A 373 -11.60 -24.61 13.31
N ASP A 374 -12.66 -24.99 12.59
CA ASP A 374 -13.96 -24.31 12.44
C ASP A 374 -13.95 -22.95 11.70
N PHE A 375 -12.85 -22.55 11.05
CA PHE A 375 -12.70 -21.26 10.33
C PHE A 375 -12.92 -20.01 11.20
N THR A 376 -12.92 -20.16 12.53
CA THR A 376 -13.23 -19.07 13.46
C THR A 376 -11.98 -18.28 13.90
N ILE A 377 -10.79 -18.86 13.74
CA ILE A 377 -9.51 -18.26 14.16
C ILE A 377 -8.53 -18.28 12.99
N ALA A 378 -8.03 -17.11 12.62
CA ALA A 378 -6.96 -16.95 11.64
C ALA A 378 -5.64 -16.65 12.38
N ASN A 379 -4.64 -17.51 12.20
CA ASN A 379 -3.29 -17.27 12.71
C ASN A 379 -2.52 -16.45 11.68
N ARG A 380 -2.14 -15.22 12.01
CA ARG A 380 -1.35 -14.36 11.11
C ARG A 380 0.11 -14.60 11.38
N ILE A 381 0.87 -14.95 10.36
CA ILE A 381 2.30 -15.24 10.45
C ILE A 381 3.02 -14.30 9.50
N TYR A 382 3.75 -13.34 10.07
CA TYR A 382 4.63 -12.45 9.35
C TYR A 382 6.07 -12.94 9.55
N ARG A 383 6.82 -13.08 8.45
CA ARG A 383 8.20 -13.54 8.46
C ARG A 383 9.11 -12.48 7.86
N ASP A 384 9.99 -12.87 6.97
CA ASP A 384 11.07 -12.02 6.51
C ASP A 384 10.53 -10.83 5.70
N ILE A 385 11.18 -9.68 5.90
CA ILE A 385 11.00 -8.48 5.06
C ILE A 385 12.04 -8.55 3.97
N ILE A 386 11.61 -8.43 2.72
CA ILE A 386 12.47 -8.43 1.54
C ILE A 386 12.42 -7.04 0.93
N THR A 387 13.58 -6.41 0.79
CA THR A 387 13.71 -5.12 0.11
C THR A 387 14.71 -5.23 -1.02
N CYS A 388 14.41 -4.57 -2.13
CA CYS A 388 15.30 -4.47 -3.29
C CYS A 388 15.43 -3.01 -3.73
N ARG A 389 16.62 -2.62 -4.20
CA ARG A 389 16.81 -1.40 -5.00
C ARG A 389 17.08 -1.80 -6.44
N ILE A 390 16.24 -1.30 -7.34
CA ILE A 390 16.30 -1.58 -8.78
C ILE A 390 16.64 -0.26 -9.47
N SER A 391 17.77 -0.20 -10.16
CA SER A 391 18.22 1.01 -10.83
C SER A 391 17.32 1.39 -12.00
N ASN A 392 17.40 2.66 -12.42
CA ASN A 392 16.65 3.20 -13.55
C ASN A 392 16.83 2.48 -14.89
N ASN A 393 17.93 1.73 -15.07
CA ASN A 393 18.20 0.89 -16.24
C ASN A 393 17.72 -0.56 -16.07
N GLY A 394 17.03 -0.88 -14.97
CA GLY A 394 16.52 -2.21 -14.66
C GLY A 394 17.50 -3.16 -13.99
N GLY A 395 18.70 -2.74 -13.62
CA GLY A 395 19.63 -3.54 -12.81
C GLY A 395 19.17 -3.70 -11.36
N LEU A 396 19.38 -4.88 -10.75
CA LEU A 396 19.17 -5.07 -9.31
C LEU A 396 20.43 -4.64 -8.58
N THR A 397 20.43 -3.44 -8.00
CA THR A 397 21.61 -2.85 -7.31
C THR A 397 21.95 -3.64 -6.05
N TRP A 398 20.92 -3.98 -5.27
CA TRP A 398 21.04 -4.88 -4.12
C TRP A 398 19.66 -5.43 -3.72
N ALA A 399 19.68 -6.55 -3.01
CA ALA A 399 18.53 -7.11 -2.30
C ALA A 399 18.94 -7.42 -0.86
N LYS A 400 18.05 -7.17 0.11
CA LYS A 400 18.26 -7.44 1.54
C LYS A 400 17.08 -8.16 2.16
N ASN A 401 17.37 -9.03 3.13
CA ASN A 401 16.41 -9.84 3.85
C ASN A 401 16.52 -9.57 5.36
N PHE A 402 15.52 -8.93 5.94
CA PHE A 402 15.42 -8.81 7.40
C PHE A 402 14.68 -10.03 7.95
N LYS A 403 15.41 -10.90 8.64
CA LYS A 403 14.83 -12.08 9.27
C LYS A 403 13.97 -11.68 10.44
N LYS A 404 12.72 -12.08 10.36
CA LYS A 404 11.74 -11.75 11.38
C LYS A 404 10.82 -12.93 11.61
N ARG A 405 10.32 -13.04 12.84
CA ARG A 405 9.18 -13.91 13.13
C ARG A 405 8.20 -13.19 14.05
N GLN A 406 7.00 -12.96 13.53
CA GLN A 406 5.86 -12.39 14.25
C GLN A 406 4.64 -13.26 13.98
N SER A 407 3.87 -13.56 15.03
CA SER A 407 2.62 -14.29 14.88
C SER A 407 1.54 -13.75 15.81
N ALA A 408 0.32 -13.64 15.29
CA ALA A 408 -0.82 -13.16 16.03
C ALA A 408 -2.00 -14.12 15.90
N LEU A 409 -2.36 -14.76 17.01
CA LEU A 409 -3.40 -15.80 17.10
C LEU A 409 -4.80 -15.26 17.41
N THR A 410 -4.92 -14.05 18.00
CA THR A 410 -6.23 -13.55 18.46
C THR A 410 -6.54 -12.20 17.86
N LEU A 411 -7.83 -11.99 17.54
CA LEU A 411 -8.33 -10.72 17.03
C LEU A 411 -8.12 -9.57 18.07
N ASN A 412 -8.11 -9.91 19.36
CA ASN A 412 -7.93 -8.98 20.48
C ASN A 412 -6.50 -8.43 20.56
N ASN A 413 -5.53 -9.15 20.00
CA ASN A 413 -4.12 -8.80 20.00
C ASN A 413 -3.56 -8.87 18.57
N ILE A 414 -4.21 -8.17 17.64
CA ILE A 414 -3.69 -7.99 16.28
C ILE A 414 -2.67 -6.84 16.36
N PRO A 415 -1.34 -7.11 16.34
CA PRO A 415 -0.37 -6.06 16.06
C PRO A 415 -0.64 -5.59 14.64
N PHE A 416 -0.98 -4.33 14.50
CA PHE A 416 -1.03 -3.74 13.19
C PHE A 416 0.40 -3.46 12.74
N LEU A 417 0.65 -3.82 11.47
CA LEU A 417 1.90 -3.73 10.74
C LEU A 417 3.13 -4.38 11.39
N SER A 418 3.70 -5.34 10.67
CA SER A 418 5.02 -5.86 11.01
C SER A 418 6.14 -4.81 10.90
N PHE A 419 5.98 -3.85 9.98
CA PHE A 419 6.86 -2.69 9.81
C PHE A 419 6.18 -1.56 9.02
N SER A 420 6.78 -0.36 9.05
CA SER A 420 6.51 0.75 8.12
C SER A 420 7.82 1.13 7.42
N SER A 421 7.76 1.65 6.20
CA SER A 421 8.97 2.11 5.49
C SER A 421 8.76 3.44 4.78
N THR A 422 9.87 4.13 4.53
CA THR A 422 9.94 5.40 3.81
C THR A 422 11.31 5.53 3.14
N VAL A 423 11.45 6.51 2.24
CA VAL A 423 12.70 6.81 1.55
C VAL A 423 13.02 8.30 1.67
N LYS A 424 14.29 8.63 1.86
CA LYS A 424 14.79 10.01 1.81
C LYS A 424 16.25 10.02 1.42
N ASN A 425 16.64 10.96 0.54
CA ASN A 425 18.03 11.12 0.07
C ASN A 425 18.67 9.81 -0.40
N ASN A 426 17.93 9.01 -1.18
CA ASN A 426 18.33 7.69 -1.68
C ASN A 426 18.63 6.62 -0.62
N VAL A 427 18.22 6.85 0.63
CA VAL A 427 18.30 5.89 1.74
C VAL A 427 16.91 5.36 2.04
N ALA A 428 16.81 4.04 2.24
CA ALA A 428 15.58 3.39 2.67
C ALA A 428 15.56 3.22 4.20
N TYR A 429 14.43 3.58 4.81
CA TYR A 429 14.22 3.57 6.25
C TYR A 429 13.08 2.61 6.61
N TYR A 430 13.30 1.77 7.63
CA TYR A 430 12.33 0.77 8.10
C TYR A 430 12.11 0.89 9.59
N PHE A 431 10.86 1.04 10.00
CA PHE A 431 10.44 1.10 11.38
C PHE A 431 9.89 -0.26 11.78
N VAL A 432 10.58 -0.95 12.69
CA VAL A 432 10.26 -2.33 13.08
C VAL A 432 10.14 -2.49 14.60
N ASN A 433 9.32 -3.44 15.01
CA ASN A 433 9.13 -3.85 16.40
C ASN A 433 9.99 -5.05 16.76
N ALA A 434 10.73 -4.97 17.87
CA ALA A 434 11.55 -6.08 18.40
C ALA A 434 11.39 -6.30 19.91
N ALA A 435 11.48 -7.55 20.38
CA ALA A 435 11.42 -7.92 21.81
C ALA A 435 12.75 -7.78 22.54
N SER A 436 13.85 -7.99 21.83
CA SER A 436 15.22 -7.89 22.36
C SER A 436 16.01 -6.90 21.52
N ASP A 437 17.24 -6.61 21.95
CA ASP A 437 18.14 -5.87 21.07
C ASP A 437 18.37 -6.65 19.77
N LEU A 438 18.43 -5.91 18.65
CA LEU A 438 18.65 -6.48 17.33
C LEU A 438 19.99 -7.20 17.32
N ARG A 439 20.00 -8.43 16.82
CA ARG A 439 21.22 -9.19 16.64
C ARG A 439 21.66 -9.03 15.19
N LEU A 440 22.87 -8.51 15.02
CA LEU A 440 23.60 -8.59 13.77
C LEU A 440 24.42 -9.87 13.77
N LYS A 441 24.20 -10.74 12.79
CA LYS A 441 25.05 -11.92 12.57
C LYS A 441 25.32 -12.04 11.09
N ASN A 442 26.58 -11.88 10.67
CA ASN A 442 27.00 -11.95 9.26
C ASN A 442 26.14 -11.03 8.37
N ASP A 443 25.99 -9.76 8.77
CA ASP A 443 25.17 -8.74 8.08
C ASP A 443 23.67 -9.08 7.95
N GLN A 444 23.19 -10.09 8.68
CA GLN A 444 21.77 -10.42 8.78
C GLN A 444 21.15 -9.77 10.01
N VAL A 445 19.95 -9.24 9.83
CA VAL A 445 19.09 -8.73 10.91
C VAL A 445 18.16 -9.84 11.33
N GLU A 446 18.22 -10.28 12.58
CA GLU A 446 17.24 -11.21 13.14
C GLU A 446 16.55 -10.61 14.36
N PHE A 447 15.21 -10.64 14.38
CA PHE A 447 14.43 -10.23 15.54
C PHE A 447 13.13 -10.99 15.75
N LYS A 448 12.77 -11.07 17.03
CA LYS A 448 11.45 -11.51 17.49
C LYS A 448 10.58 -10.29 17.73
N ASP A 449 9.30 -10.40 17.40
CA ASP A 449 8.33 -9.33 17.66
C ASP A 449 8.27 -8.90 19.13
N GLY A 450 8.16 -7.60 19.36
CA GLY A 450 8.02 -7.03 20.71
C GLY A 450 7.95 -5.49 20.69
N PRO A 451 7.81 -4.86 21.86
CA PRO A 451 7.35 -3.47 21.92
C PRO A 451 8.43 -2.41 21.65
N ARG A 452 9.63 -2.79 21.19
CA ARG A 452 10.76 -1.85 20.98
C ARG A 452 10.83 -1.43 19.53
N LEU A 453 10.66 -0.13 19.28
CA LEU A 453 10.86 0.47 17.96
C LEU A 453 12.36 0.55 17.63
N TYR A 454 12.71 0.02 16.47
CA TYR A 454 14.00 0.20 15.83
C TYR A 454 13.80 0.87 14.48
N LEU A 455 14.76 1.73 14.14
CA LEU A 455 14.94 2.19 12.78
C LEU A 455 16.05 1.36 12.15
N LEU A 456 15.76 0.78 11.00
CA LEU A 456 16.75 0.16 10.12
C LEU A 456 16.98 1.09 8.93
N LYS A 457 18.23 1.25 8.50
CA LYS A 457 18.62 2.04 7.34
C LYS A 457 19.35 1.15 6.36
N VAL A 458 19.01 1.27 5.08
CA VAL A 458 19.79 0.69 3.98
C VAL A 458 20.27 1.82 3.11
N SER A 459 21.58 1.99 3.05
CA SER A 459 22.23 3.04 2.27
C SER A 459 22.05 2.81 0.77
N GLU A 460 22.51 3.77 -0.02
CA GLU A 460 22.54 3.65 -1.48
C GLU A 460 23.30 2.41 -1.97
N THR A 461 24.40 2.05 -1.32
CA THR A 461 25.23 0.88 -1.64
C THR A 461 24.70 -0.43 -1.09
N GLY A 462 23.59 -0.40 -0.35
CA GLY A 462 23.04 -1.59 0.32
C GLY A 462 23.66 -1.86 1.69
N GLU A 463 24.48 -0.95 2.23
CA GLU A 463 25.01 -1.07 3.58
C GLU A 463 23.90 -0.89 4.62
N PHE A 464 23.92 -1.75 5.62
CA PHE A 464 22.89 -1.80 6.64
C PHE A 464 23.36 -1.15 7.94
N THR A 465 22.52 -0.31 8.52
CA THR A 465 22.68 0.17 9.90
C THR A 465 21.35 0.11 10.64
N HIS A 466 21.41 0.09 11.98
CA HIS A 466 20.20 0.16 12.80
C HIS A 466 20.43 1.04 14.02
N GLU A 467 19.36 1.69 14.47
CA GLU A 467 19.34 2.43 15.73
C GLU A 467 18.07 2.13 16.51
N LYS A 468 18.22 2.02 17.83
CA LYS A 468 17.11 1.85 18.75
C LYS A 468 16.45 3.21 18.96
N VAL A 469 15.15 3.32 18.70
CA VAL A 469 14.44 4.58 18.92
C VAL A 469 14.06 4.67 20.39
N LEU A 470 14.63 5.64 21.10
CA LEU A 470 14.38 5.90 22.52
C LEU A 470 13.71 7.26 22.69
N TYR A 471 12.72 7.35 23.59
CA TYR A 471 12.11 8.63 23.96
C TYR A 471 12.55 9.06 25.38
N PRO A 472 13.24 10.21 25.54
CA PRO A 472 13.87 10.60 26.81
C PRO A 472 12.87 10.91 27.95
N ASN A 473 11.75 11.56 27.63
CA ASN A 473 10.85 12.14 28.64
C ASN A 473 9.72 11.21 29.10
N ILE A 474 9.58 10.05 28.46
CA ILE A 474 8.70 8.97 28.91
C ILE A 474 9.62 7.81 29.31
N TYR A 475 10.37 7.99 30.41
CA TYR A 475 11.05 6.93 31.17
C TYR A 475 11.89 5.90 30.38
N ASN A 476 12.64 6.27 29.33
CA ASN A 476 13.34 5.28 28.48
C ASN A 476 12.39 4.19 27.91
N ALA A 477 11.09 4.48 27.81
CA ALA A 477 10.07 3.53 27.42
C ALA A 477 10.18 3.20 25.94
N HIS A 478 9.82 1.97 25.62
CA HIS A 478 9.82 1.44 24.27
C HIS A 478 8.51 1.79 23.56
N LEU A 479 8.61 2.41 22.38
CA LEU A 479 7.48 2.63 21.50
C LEU A 479 7.23 1.36 20.69
N GLY A 480 6.04 0.78 20.73
CA GLY A 480 5.67 -0.30 19.82
C GLY A 480 4.86 0.23 18.64
N LEU A 481 5.36 0.10 17.41
CA LEU A 481 4.64 0.45 16.18
C LEU A 481 3.31 -0.33 16.11
N ARG A 482 2.21 0.36 15.87
CA ARG A 482 0.94 -0.24 15.46
C ARG A 482 0.59 0.16 14.04
N PHE A 483 0.81 1.40 13.66
CA PHE A 483 0.49 1.85 12.30
C PHE A 483 1.48 2.91 11.86
N GLY A 484 1.73 3.00 10.56
CA GLY A 484 2.45 4.10 9.95
C GLY A 484 1.68 4.62 8.76
N VAL A 485 1.59 5.93 8.65
CA VAL A 485 1.03 6.65 7.50
C VAL A 485 2.03 7.72 7.11
N LEU A 486 2.36 7.77 5.82
CA LEU A 486 3.12 8.87 5.26
C LEU A 486 2.27 10.14 5.33
N ILE A 487 2.80 11.18 5.96
CA ILE A 487 2.11 12.48 6.08
C ILE A 487 2.59 13.47 5.02
N ASN A 488 3.76 13.21 4.44
CA ASN A 488 4.32 13.86 3.26
C ASN A 488 5.22 12.86 2.52
N GLN A 489 6.08 13.32 1.61
CA GLN A 489 6.93 12.45 0.78
C GLN A 489 7.83 11.48 1.57
N SER A 490 8.26 11.85 2.77
CA SER A 490 9.20 11.02 3.54
C SER A 490 8.88 10.89 5.03
N ASP A 491 8.14 11.83 5.62
CA ASP A 491 7.81 11.80 7.04
C ASP A 491 6.65 10.85 7.30
N THR A 492 6.74 10.15 8.42
CA THR A 492 5.75 9.15 8.81
C THR A 492 5.16 9.51 10.16
N LEU A 493 3.83 9.52 10.26
CA LEU A 493 3.13 9.50 11.53
C LEU A 493 2.84 8.05 11.90
N VAL A 494 3.26 7.64 13.09
CA VAL A 494 2.96 6.32 13.62
C VAL A 494 2.09 6.39 14.86
N GLN A 495 1.12 5.48 14.94
CA GLN A 495 0.47 5.18 16.21
C GLN A 495 1.32 4.15 16.93
N ALA A 496 1.77 4.50 18.14
CA ALA A 496 2.55 3.62 18.99
C ALA A 496 1.87 3.41 20.34
N ALA A 497 2.54 2.68 21.23
CA ALA A 497 2.11 2.53 22.62
C ALA A 497 3.28 2.75 23.59
N SER A 498 2.98 3.41 24.71
CA SER A 498 3.84 3.53 25.88
C SER A 498 3.07 3.05 27.10
N ASP A 499 3.62 2.08 27.84
CA ASP A 499 2.96 1.41 28.98
C ASP A 499 1.52 0.94 28.68
N GLY A 500 1.32 0.42 27.47
CA GLY A 500 0.02 -0.07 26.99
C GLY A 500 -0.98 1.02 26.59
N LYS A 501 -0.63 2.30 26.75
CA LYS A 501 -1.46 3.45 26.36
C LYS A 501 -1.03 4.03 25.01
N PRO A 502 -1.97 4.49 24.18
CA PRO A 502 -1.65 4.98 22.85
C PRO A 502 -0.95 6.35 22.89
N VAL A 503 -0.05 6.53 21.90
CA VAL A 503 0.64 7.79 21.58
C VAL A 503 0.74 7.92 20.06
N LEU A 504 0.88 9.14 19.57
CA LEU A 504 1.29 9.42 18.21
C LEU A 504 2.76 9.84 18.19
N VAL A 505 3.51 9.36 17.21
CA VAL A 505 4.92 9.66 17.03
C VAL A 505 5.13 10.08 15.58
N LYS A 506 5.55 11.33 15.37
CA LYS A 506 5.98 11.82 14.07
C LYS A 506 7.46 11.49 13.92
N LEU A 507 7.82 10.84 12.83
CA LEU A 507 9.18 10.45 12.45
C LEU A 507 9.54 11.25 11.20
N PHE A 508 10.54 12.11 11.30
CA PHE A 508 10.88 13.07 10.25
C PHE A 508 12.38 13.33 10.19
N PHE A 509 12.86 13.85 9.07
CA PHE A 509 14.28 14.01 8.80
C PHE A 509 14.66 15.49 8.65
#